data_AF-A0A943PVN2-F1
#
_entry.id   AF-A0A943PVN2-F1
#
_cell.length_a   1.000
_cell.length_b   1.000
_cell.length_c   1.000
_cell.angle_alpha   90.00
_cell.angle_beta   90.00
_cell.angle_gamma   90.00
#
_symmetry.space_group_name_H-M   'P 1'
#
loop_
_entity.id
_entity.type
_entity.pdbx_description
1 polymer ?
#
loop_
_entity_poly.entity_id
_entity_poly.type
_entity_poly.pdbx_seq_one_letter_code
_entity_poly.pdbx_strand_id
1 'polypeptide(L)'
;MKNISAKIKYFFLSVKENILTKMLGRHLDTSFSNSTSKTIISGTETVTLSAQTNQNIELVRKNVSDIMSACANNPDKLLEYIEAQGTKVYKLKNADKILKSIGEEEGLITPLKGYKALYLNFFIKHKIGFTSTPAIVLSEGIIEPYYLLREFYKWYSLNMKLPGFNFEAQENFKKYLKNVNDPSIRKLNYKSMLELKEAIARDSEANEFVINAVKQKEGGANVFKKMNNGGANI
;
A
#
# COMPACT_ATOMS: atom_id res chain seq x y z
N MET A 1 33.60 -52.28 14.19
CA MET A 1 32.89 -51.80 12.99
C MET A 1 31.51 -51.13 13.23
N LYS A 2 30.85 -51.27 14.40
CA LYS A 2 29.51 -50.67 14.67
C LYS A 2 29.46 -49.12 14.75
N ASN A 3 30.57 -48.42 15.02
CA ASN A 3 30.57 -46.97 15.25
C ASN A 3 30.59 -46.10 13.99
N ILE A 4 31.04 -46.62 12.85
CA ILE A 4 31.14 -45.85 11.59
C ILE A 4 29.78 -45.75 10.89
N SER A 5 29.01 -46.84 10.89
CA SER A 5 27.62 -46.88 10.37
C SER A 5 26.69 -45.94 11.14
N ALA A 6 26.84 -45.87 12.47
CA ALA A 6 26.10 -44.93 13.31
C ALA A 6 26.46 -43.47 12.97
N LYS A 7 27.76 -43.15 12.83
CA LYS A 7 28.22 -41.80 12.46
C LYS A 7 27.67 -41.32 11.12
N ILE A 8 27.62 -42.21 10.12
CA ILE A 8 27.07 -41.90 8.79
C ILE A 8 25.55 -41.64 8.89
N LYS A 9 24.82 -42.46 9.65
CA LYS A 9 23.38 -42.23 9.90
C LYS A 9 23.12 -40.87 10.59
N TYR A 10 23.91 -40.52 11.60
CA TYR A 10 23.79 -39.22 12.27
C TYR A 10 24.11 -38.05 11.35
N PHE A 11 25.10 -38.20 10.45
CA PHE A 11 25.41 -37.19 9.45
C PHE A 11 24.26 -36.97 8.45
N PHE A 12 23.65 -38.05 7.95
CA PHE A 12 22.46 -37.93 7.09
C PHE A 12 21.26 -37.33 7.84
N LEU A 13 21.10 -37.64 9.13
CA LEU A 13 20.09 -37.02 9.97
C LEU A 13 20.32 -35.51 10.11
N SER A 14 21.56 -35.07 10.39
CA SER A 14 21.87 -33.65 10.58
C SER A 14 21.73 -32.85 9.28
N VAL A 15 22.02 -33.46 8.12
CA VAL A 15 21.79 -32.84 6.81
C VAL A 15 20.29 -32.70 6.54
N LYS A 16 19.50 -33.74 6.82
CA LYS A 16 18.03 -33.67 6.72
C LYS A 16 17.45 -32.63 7.67
N GLU A 17 17.93 -32.60 8.90
CA GLU A 17 17.55 -31.61 9.91
C GLU A 17 17.84 -30.21 9.39
N ASN A 18 19.07 -29.89 8.96
CA ASN A 18 19.42 -28.57 8.41
C ASN A 18 18.56 -28.16 7.20
N ILE A 19 18.19 -29.10 6.33
CA ILE A 19 17.29 -28.82 5.20
C ILE A 19 15.88 -28.53 5.71
N LEU A 20 15.37 -29.33 6.64
CA LEU A 20 14.09 -29.13 7.30
C LEU A 20 14.05 -27.81 8.08
N THR A 21 15.09 -27.45 8.83
CA THR A 21 15.16 -26.17 9.56
C THR A 21 15.21 -24.99 8.61
N LYS A 22 15.87 -25.10 7.45
CA LYS A 22 15.82 -24.05 6.41
C LYS A 22 14.45 -23.95 5.73
N MET A 23 13.77 -25.07 5.53
CA MET A 23 12.42 -25.08 4.95
C MET A 23 11.37 -24.57 5.95
N LEU A 24 11.43 -25.01 7.21
CA LEU A 24 10.55 -24.56 8.29
C LEU A 24 10.90 -23.15 8.76
N GLY A 25 12.15 -22.70 8.65
CA GLY A 25 12.57 -21.35 9.03
C GLY A 25 11.73 -20.26 8.36
N ARG A 26 11.27 -20.50 7.12
CA ARG A 26 10.33 -19.63 6.39
C ARG A 26 8.92 -19.54 7.01
N HIS A 27 8.58 -20.46 7.90
CA HIS A 27 7.31 -20.58 8.61
C HIS A 27 7.45 -20.43 10.14
N LEU A 28 8.68 -20.30 10.65
CA LEU A 28 9.03 -20.22 12.08
C LEU A 28 9.45 -18.81 12.50
N ASP A 29 9.23 -17.78 11.67
CA ASP A 29 9.55 -16.40 12.05
C ASP A 29 8.76 -16.01 13.31
N THR A 30 9.43 -15.99 14.46
CA THR A 30 8.86 -15.66 15.77
C THR A 30 8.65 -14.15 15.95
N SER A 31 9.10 -13.35 15.00
CA SER A 31 8.84 -11.92 14.97
C SER A 31 8.88 -11.37 13.54
N PHE A 32 8.03 -10.37 13.29
CA PHE A 32 7.98 -9.58 12.09
C PHE A 32 8.13 -8.11 12.47
N SER A 33 8.98 -7.38 11.75
CA SER A 33 9.12 -5.93 11.91
C SER A 33 8.96 -5.28 10.56
N ASN A 34 8.19 -4.20 10.50
CA ASN A 34 8.15 -3.29 9.37
C ASN A 34 8.64 -1.89 9.80
N SER A 35 8.38 -0.87 8.99
CA SER A 35 8.86 0.50 9.22
C SER A 35 8.38 1.12 10.53
N THR A 36 7.20 0.77 11.02
CA THR A 36 6.55 1.44 12.17
C THR A 36 5.80 0.50 13.12
N SER A 37 5.75 -0.80 12.82
CA SER A 37 5.18 -1.82 13.69
C SER A 37 6.03 -3.08 13.80
N LYS A 38 5.90 -3.75 14.94
CA LYS A 38 6.54 -5.03 15.23
C LYS A 38 5.52 -6.02 15.77
N THR A 39 5.40 -7.16 15.13
CA THR A 39 4.57 -8.28 15.57
C THR A 39 5.48 -9.38 16.12
N ILE A 40 5.21 -9.84 17.34
CA ILE A 40 5.90 -10.96 17.98
C ILE A 40 4.90 -12.11 18.05
N ILE A 41 5.35 -13.29 17.61
CA ILE A 41 4.55 -14.51 17.56
C ILE A 41 5.16 -15.48 18.57
N SER A 42 4.43 -15.70 19.66
CA SER A 42 4.65 -16.83 20.57
C SER A 42 3.68 -17.95 20.19
N GLY A 43 4.02 -19.20 20.53
CA GLY A 43 3.26 -20.39 20.10
C GLY A 43 1.75 -20.38 20.38
N THR A 44 1.28 -19.52 21.30
CA THR A 44 -0.13 -19.34 21.65
C THR A 44 -0.64 -17.90 21.49
N GLU A 45 0.23 -16.91 21.29
CA GLU A 45 -0.12 -15.49 21.39
C GLU A 45 0.59 -14.65 20.33
N THR A 46 -0.11 -13.66 19.79
CA THR A 46 0.46 -12.68 18.86
C THR A 46 0.37 -11.29 19.49
N VAL A 47 1.50 -10.64 19.70
CA VAL A 47 1.58 -9.27 20.20
C VAL A 47 2.00 -8.34 19.07
N THR A 48 1.19 -7.32 18.76
CA THR A 48 1.54 -6.31 17.74
C THR A 48 1.74 -4.95 18.39
N LEU A 49 2.95 -4.42 18.26
CA LEU A 49 3.33 -3.06 18.66
C LEU A 49 3.12 -2.14 17.46
N SER A 50 2.03 -1.38 17.45
CA SER A 50 1.63 -0.51 16.33
C SER A 50 1.38 0.96 16.73
N ALA A 51 1.84 1.37 17.92
CA ALA A 51 1.61 2.72 18.44
C ALA A 51 2.07 3.82 17.47
N GLN A 52 3.26 3.68 16.89
CA GLN A 52 3.79 4.63 15.90
C GLN A 52 2.98 4.62 14.59
N THR A 53 2.56 3.45 14.12
CA THR A 53 1.67 3.34 12.95
C THR A 53 0.36 4.08 13.19
N ASN A 54 -0.27 3.89 14.36
CA ASN A 54 -1.54 4.54 14.69
C ASN A 54 -1.39 6.07 14.78
N GLN A 55 -0.33 6.57 15.41
CA GLN A 55 -0.03 8.00 15.44
C GLN A 55 0.17 8.56 14.03
N ASN A 56 0.92 7.85 13.18
CA ASN A 56 1.12 8.27 11.79
C ASN A 56 -0.19 8.27 10.99
N ILE A 57 -1.10 7.32 11.22
CA ILE A 57 -2.43 7.30 10.59
C ILE A 57 -3.23 8.55 10.97
N GLU A 58 -3.26 8.92 12.25
CA GLU A 58 -3.97 10.11 12.71
C GLU A 58 -3.37 11.38 12.12
N LEU A 59 -2.03 11.48 12.08
CA LEU A 59 -1.33 12.59 11.45
C LEU A 59 -1.62 12.68 9.95
N VAL A 60 -1.63 11.55 9.23
CA VAL A 60 -1.99 11.51 7.81
C VAL A 60 -3.43 12.02 7.62
N ARG A 61 -4.39 11.51 8.38
CA ARG A 61 -5.80 11.94 8.26
C ARG A 61 -5.94 13.44 8.51
N LYS A 62 -5.32 13.95 9.58
CA LYS A 62 -5.38 15.37 9.93
C LYS A 62 -4.73 16.23 8.84
N ASN A 63 -3.49 15.94 8.46
CA ASN A 63 -2.75 16.74 7.50
C ASN A 63 -3.40 16.70 6.11
N VAL A 64 -3.87 15.53 5.66
CA VAL A 64 -4.58 15.43 4.38
C VAL A 64 -5.91 16.19 4.42
N SER A 65 -6.63 16.17 5.54
CA SER A 65 -7.85 16.98 5.72
C SER A 65 -7.58 18.48 5.69
N ASP A 66 -6.47 18.92 6.32
CA ASP A 66 -6.06 20.33 6.33
C ASP A 66 -5.67 20.79 4.91
N ILE A 67 -4.90 19.97 4.19
CA ILE A 67 -4.50 20.24 2.80
C ILE A 67 -5.72 20.23 1.87
N MET A 68 -6.62 19.26 2.00
CA MET A 68 -7.86 19.18 1.22
C MET A 68 -8.71 20.44 1.40
N SER A 69 -8.89 20.88 2.65
CA SER A 69 -9.63 22.10 2.98
C SER A 69 -8.98 23.34 2.37
N ALA A 70 -7.65 23.46 2.46
CA ALA A 70 -6.91 24.58 1.87
C ALA A 70 -6.96 24.59 0.33
N CYS A 71 -6.98 23.42 -0.30
CA CYS A 71 -7.03 23.27 -1.76
C CYS A 71 -8.46 23.30 -2.33
N ALA A 72 -9.50 23.41 -1.50
CA ALA A 72 -10.92 23.43 -1.89
C ALA A 72 -11.32 22.30 -2.86
N ASN A 73 -10.78 21.09 -2.66
CA ASN A 73 -10.97 19.92 -3.55
C ASN A 73 -10.55 20.14 -5.02
N ASN A 74 -9.62 21.07 -5.29
CA ASN A 74 -9.07 21.23 -6.64
C ASN A 74 -8.01 20.15 -6.90
N PRO A 75 -8.20 19.28 -7.92
CA PRO A 75 -7.25 18.22 -8.22
C PRO A 75 -5.85 18.74 -8.62
N ASP A 76 -5.78 19.82 -9.39
CA ASP A 76 -4.50 20.34 -9.90
C ASP A 76 -3.61 20.86 -8.76
N LYS A 77 -4.20 21.49 -7.73
CA LYS A 77 -3.47 21.94 -6.54
C LYS A 77 -2.90 20.77 -5.72
N LEU A 78 -3.62 19.65 -5.67
CA LEU A 78 -3.11 18.44 -5.01
C LEU A 78 -1.91 17.87 -5.79
N LEU A 79 -1.94 17.90 -7.12
CA LEU A 79 -0.80 17.49 -7.95
C LEU A 79 0.41 18.42 -7.77
N GLU A 80 0.20 19.74 -7.75
CA GLU A 80 1.27 20.70 -7.47
C GLU A 80 1.93 20.46 -6.11
N TYR A 81 1.15 20.11 -5.09
CA TYR A 81 1.69 19.75 -3.77
C TYR A 81 2.57 18.49 -3.85
N ILE A 82 2.16 17.48 -4.62
CA ILE A 82 2.93 16.25 -4.83
C ILE A 82 4.26 16.57 -5.53
N GLU A 83 4.24 17.42 -6.56
CA GLU A 83 5.43 17.85 -7.30
C GLU A 83 6.37 18.68 -6.44
N ALA A 84 5.84 19.59 -5.63
CA ALA A 84 6.62 20.42 -4.70
C ALA A 84 7.37 19.58 -3.65
N GLN A 85 6.80 18.44 -3.24
CA GLN A 85 7.43 17.49 -2.32
C GLN A 85 8.41 16.52 -3.04
N GLY A 86 8.68 16.74 -4.33
CA GLY A 86 9.68 16.03 -5.12
C GLY A 86 9.20 14.74 -5.77
N THR A 87 7.91 14.41 -5.69
CA THR A 87 7.34 13.26 -6.40
C THR A 87 6.89 13.69 -7.80
N LYS A 88 7.36 12.98 -8.83
CA LYS A 88 7.04 13.34 -10.21
C LYS A 88 5.61 12.91 -10.59
N VAL A 89 4.88 13.82 -11.22
CA VAL A 89 3.57 13.56 -11.82
C VAL A 89 3.76 13.44 -13.35
N TYR A 90 3.25 12.37 -13.94
CA TYR A 90 3.28 12.16 -15.39
C TYR A 90 1.86 12.08 -15.93
N LYS A 91 1.52 12.99 -16.85
CA LYS A 91 0.28 12.96 -17.63
C LYS A 91 0.60 12.37 -19.00
N LEU A 92 0.01 11.22 -19.35
CA LEU A 92 0.28 10.49 -20.60
C LEU A 92 -1.03 10.20 -21.34
N LYS A 93 -1.06 10.34 -22.67
CA LYS A 93 -2.28 10.07 -23.48
C LYS A 93 -2.84 8.65 -23.40
N ASN A 94 -2.03 7.67 -22.99
CA ASN A 94 -2.41 6.25 -22.94
C ASN A 94 -1.93 5.60 -21.63
N ALA A 95 -2.01 6.32 -20.50
CA ALA A 95 -1.51 5.82 -19.22
C ALA A 95 -2.17 4.48 -18.83
N ASP A 96 -3.51 4.38 -18.92
CA ASP A 96 -4.26 3.14 -18.67
C ASP A 96 -3.68 1.95 -19.43
N LYS A 97 -3.51 2.05 -20.76
CA LYS A 97 -2.99 0.94 -21.57
C LYS A 97 -1.60 0.51 -21.15
N ILE A 98 -0.70 1.47 -20.88
CA ILE A 98 0.68 1.20 -20.47
C ILE A 98 0.69 0.50 -19.10
N LEU A 99 -0.09 1.00 -18.14
CA LEU A 99 -0.15 0.48 -16.78
C LEU A 99 -0.85 -0.89 -16.74
N LYS A 100 -1.92 -1.07 -17.51
CA LYS A 100 -2.65 -2.33 -17.59
C LYS A 100 -1.78 -3.48 -18.10
N SER A 101 -0.84 -3.23 -19.01
CA SER A 101 0.13 -4.23 -19.49
C SER A 101 1.04 -4.77 -18.37
N ILE A 102 1.31 -3.99 -17.33
CA ILE A 102 2.08 -4.42 -16.15
C ILE A 102 1.18 -4.78 -14.95
N GLY A 103 -0.14 -4.78 -15.17
CA GLY A 103 -1.14 -5.04 -14.15
C GLY A 103 -1.30 -3.93 -13.11
N GLU A 104 -0.81 -2.73 -13.42
CA GLU A 104 -0.98 -1.50 -12.64
C GLU A 104 -2.23 -0.73 -13.09
N GLU A 105 -2.72 0.15 -12.23
CA GLU A 105 -3.81 1.07 -12.50
C GLU A 105 -3.29 2.51 -12.47
N GLU A 106 -4.02 3.45 -13.07
CA GLU A 106 -3.69 4.87 -12.95
C GLU A 106 -3.67 5.31 -11.48
N GLY A 107 -2.95 6.39 -11.19
CA GLY A 107 -2.85 6.97 -9.85
C GLY A 107 -1.46 6.82 -9.25
N LEU A 108 -1.41 6.50 -7.95
CA LEU A 108 -0.15 6.30 -7.25
C LEU A 108 0.48 4.96 -7.64
N ILE A 109 1.60 5.05 -8.36
CA ILE A 109 2.46 3.91 -8.62
C ILE A 109 3.47 3.80 -7.49
N THR A 110 3.33 2.74 -6.69
CA THR A 110 4.25 2.39 -5.60
C THR A 110 5.59 1.88 -6.15
N PRO A 111 6.66 1.75 -5.33
CA PRO A 111 7.94 1.26 -5.81
C PRO A 111 7.82 -0.11 -6.49
N LEU A 112 8.16 -0.17 -7.78
CA LEU A 112 8.18 -1.41 -8.55
C LEU A 112 9.59 -1.99 -8.61
N LYS A 113 9.66 -3.31 -8.80
CA LYS A 113 10.92 -4.05 -9.03
C LYS A 113 10.81 -4.95 -10.27
N GLY A 114 11.96 -5.24 -10.88
CA GLY A 114 12.08 -6.22 -11.97
C GLY A 114 11.55 -5.70 -13.31
N TYR A 115 10.90 -6.58 -14.08
CA TYR A 115 10.44 -6.28 -15.43
C TYR A 115 9.39 -5.16 -15.47
N LYS A 116 8.52 -5.07 -14.46
CA LYS A 116 7.52 -3.99 -14.35
C LYS A 116 8.17 -2.63 -14.20
N ALA A 117 9.22 -2.54 -13.38
CA ALA A 117 9.99 -1.31 -13.19
C ALA A 117 10.74 -0.93 -14.48
N LEU A 118 11.31 -1.91 -15.19
CA LEU A 118 11.98 -1.67 -16.47
C LEU A 118 11.01 -1.14 -17.51
N TYR A 119 9.84 -1.77 -17.66
CA TYR A 119 8.79 -1.33 -18.58
C TYR A 119 8.36 0.10 -18.25
N LEU A 120 8.00 0.37 -17.00
CA LEU A 120 7.57 1.70 -16.57
C LEU A 120 8.66 2.77 -16.77
N ASN A 121 9.91 2.48 -16.36
CA ASN A 121 11.01 3.43 -16.50
C ASN A 121 11.36 3.71 -17.96
N PHE A 122 11.19 2.73 -18.85
CA PHE A 122 11.39 2.91 -20.29
C PHE A 122 10.35 3.87 -20.88
N PHE A 123 9.07 3.69 -20.55
CA PHE A 123 7.99 4.56 -21.07
C PHE A 123 7.97 5.96 -20.43
N ILE A 124 8.36 6.07 -19.16
CA ILE A 124 8.25 7.33 -18.41
C ILE A 124 9.55 8.15 -18.47
N LYS A 125 10.70 7.51 -18.24
CA LYS A 125 11.99 8.20 -18.06
C LYS A 125 12.95 7.95 -19.21
N HIS A 126 12.60 7.08 -20.17
CA HIS A 126 13.52 6.55 -21.18
C HIS A 126 14.83 6.02 -20.58
N LYS A 127 14.78 5.49 -19.36
CA LYS A 127 15.94 4.93 -18.65
C LYS A 127 15.73 3.45 -18.38
N ILE A 128 16.79 2.68 -18.59
CA ILE A 128 16.82 1.27 -18.21
C ILE A 128 17.10 1.20 -16.70
N GLY A 129 16.12 0.70 -15.94
CA GLY A 129 16.26 0.53 -14.50
C GLY A 129 15.31 -0.54 -13.97
N PHE A 130 15.83 -1.45 -13.15
CA PHE A 130 15.06 -2.54 -12.54
C PHE A 130 14.34 -2.15 -11.25
N THR A 131 14.39 -0.87 -10.89
CA THR A 131 13.69 -0.28 -9.74
C THR A 131 13.02 1.02 -10.16
N SER A 132 11.79 1.24 -9.73
CA SER A 132 11.09 2.53 -9.94
C SER A 132 10.93 3.27 -8.62
N THR A 133 11.03 4.59 -8.71
CA THR A 133 10.64 5.49 -7.62
C THR A 133 9.12 5.70 -7.66
N PRO A 134 8.46 5.93 -6.51
CA PRO A 134 7.06 6.32 -6.49
C PRO A 134 6.78 7.49 -7.43
N ALA A 135 5.66 7.43 -8.14
CA ALA A 135 5.23 8.48 -9.05
C ALA A 135 3.71 8.46 -9.18
N ILE A 136 3.14 9.60 -9.52
CA ILE A 136 1.73 9.68 -9.94
C ILE A 136 1.70 9.59 -11.46
N VAL A 137 0.95 8.63 -11.99
CA VAL A 137 0.79 8.43 -13.44
C VAL A 137 -0.69 8.48 -13.77
N LEU A 138 -1.08 9.45 -14.59
CA LEU A 138 -2.48 9.72 -14.92
C LEU A 138 -2.64 9.87 -16.43
N SER A 139 -3.82 9.53 -16.95
CA SER A 139 -4.15 9.87 -18.33
C SER A 139 -4.34 11.38 -18.53
N GLU A 140 -4.08 11.87 -19.75
CA GLU A 140 -4.49 13.23 -20.12
C GLU A 140 -6.02 13.33 -20.13
N GLY A 141 -6.58 14.19 -19.27
CA GLY A 141 -8.02 14.37 -19.17
C GLY A 141 -8.47 15.10 -17.90
N ILE A 142 -9.79 15.15 -17.70
CA ILE A 142 -10.40 15.66 -16.48
C ILE A 142 -10.16 14.64 -15.37
N ILE A 143 -9.47 15.06 -14.31
CA ILE A 143 -9.20 14.22 -13.16
C ILE A 143 -10.38 14.32 -12.20
N GLU A 144 -10.97 13.17 -11.87
CA GLU A 144 -12.06 13.13 -10.90
C GLU A 144 -11.53 13.49 -9.49
N PRO A 145 -12.11 14.49 -8.80
CA PRO A 145 -11.54 15.00 -7.55
C PRO A 145 -11.44 14.00 -6.41
N TYR A 146 -12.43 13.12 -6.24
CA TYR A 146 -12.43 12.15 -5.14
C TYR A 146 -11.47 10.99 -5.38
N TYR A 147 -11.30 10.60 -6.63
CA TYR A 147 -10.29 9.66 -7.09
C TYR A 147 -8.89 10.22 -6.82
N LEU A 148 -8.61 11.47 -7.21
CA LEU A 148 -7.31 12.05 -6.90
C LEU A 148 -7.10 12.22 -5.40
N LEU A 149 -8.14 12.58 -4.64
CA LEU A 149 -8.06 12.67 -3.19
C LEU A 149 -7.69 11.31 -2.55
N ARG A 150 -8.23 10.21 -3.06
CA ARG A 150 -7.86 8.85 -2.66
C ARG A 150 -6.37 8.58 -2.95
N GLU A 151 -5.91 8.89 -4.15
CA GLU A 151 -4.50 8.70 -4.53
C GLU A 151 -3.55 9.59 -3.74
N PHE A 152 -3.96 10.83 -3.45
CA PHE A 152 -3.23 11.78 -2.62
C PHE A 152 -3.10 11.27 -1.18
N TYR A 153 -4.17 10.73 -0.59
CA TYR A 153 -4.11 10.12 0.75
C TYR A 153 -3.12 8.96 0.79
N LYS A 154 -3.17 8.07 -0.21
CA LYS A 154 -2.22 6.96 -0.33
C LYS A 154 -0.78 7.44 -0.51
N TRP A 155 -0.56 8.49 -1.31
CA TRP A 155 0.76 9.07 -1.52
C TRP A 155 1.33 9.70 -0.24
N TYR A 156 0.50 10.44 0.49
CA TYR A 156 0.89 11.05 1.76
C TYR A 156 1.22 9.97 2.80
N SER A 157 0.42 8.90 2.83
CA SER A 157 0.66 7.72 3.68
C SER A 157 2.01 7.06 3.41
N LEU A 158 2.35 6.90 2.12
CA LEU A 158 3.65 6.40 1.69
C LEU A 158 4.81 7.29 2.17
N ASN A 159 4.68 8.61 2.04
CA ASN A 159 5.71 9.55 2.50
C ASN A 159 5.87 9.58 4.02
N MET A 160 4.78 9.35 4.76
CA MET A 160 4.80 9.16 6.21
C MET A 160 5.30 7.77 6.65
N LYS A 161 5.84 6.98 5.70
CA LYS A 161 6.44 5.66 5.92
C LYS A 161 5.48 4.64 6.54
N LEU A 162 4.18 4.78 6.30
CA LEU A 162 3.22 3.77 6.71
C LEU A 162 3.49 2.44 5.98
N PRO A 163 3.27 1.30 6.63
CA PRO A 163 3.45 -0.01 6.01
C PRO A 163 2.37 -0.28 4.96
N GLY A 164 2.57 -1.32 4.16
CA GLY A 164 1.61 -1.74 3.12
C GLY A 164 1.94 -1.25 1.71
N PHE A 165 2.86 -0.30 1.53
CA PHE A 165 3.28 0.19 0.19
C PHE A 165 4.53 -0.50 -0.38
N ASN A 166 5.04 -1.53 0.27
CA ASN A 166 6.17 -2.29 -0.26
C ASN A 166 5.74 -3.13 -1.48
N PHE A 167 6.71 -3.45 -2.35
CA PHE A 167 6.46 -4.13 -3.62
C PHE A 167 5.70 -5.46 -3.46
N GLU A 168 6.12 -6.31 -2.53
CA GLU A 168 5.50 -7.65 -2.33
C GLU A 168 4.06 -7.54 -1.83
N ALA A 169 3.81 -6.62 -0.88
CA ALA A 169 2.48 -6.34 -0.36
C ALA A 169 1.52 -5.87 -1.47
N GLN A 170 1.99 -4.94 -2.30
CA GLN A 170 1.20 -4.34 -3.38
C GLN A 170 0.94 -5.33 -4.53
N GLU A 171 1.91 -6.17 -4.88
CA GLU A 171 1.72 -7.24 -5.87
C GLU A 171 0.69 -8.27 -5.39
N ASN A 172 0.80 -8.72 -4.13
CA ASN A 172 -0.17 -9.64 -3.54
C ASN A 172 -1.55 -9.00 -3.46
N PHE A 173 -1.63 -7.73 -3.02
CA PHE A 173 -2.90 -6.99 -2.94
C PHE A 173 -3.60 -6.95 -4.30
N LYS A 174 -2.90 -6.51 -5.35
CA LYS A 174 -3.46 -6.44 -6.72
C LYS A 174 -3.86 -7.81 -7.25
N LYS A 175 -3.05 -8.84 -6.99
CA LYS A 175 -3.34 -10.22 -7.41
C LYS A 175 -4.63 -10.74 -6.79
N TYR A 176 -4.77 -10.64 -5.46
CA TYR A 176 -5.94 -11.17 -4.76
C TYR A 176 -7.17 -10.27 -4.88
N LEU A 177 -7.00 -8.97 -5.13
CA LEU A 177 -8.10 -8.08 -5.48
C LEU A 177 -8.73 -8.49 -6.81
N LYS A 178 -7.92 -8.86 -7.82
CA LYS A 178 -8.40 -9.34 -9.12
C LYS A 178 -9.01 -10.74 -9.06
N ASN A 179 -8.50 -11.60 -8.17
CA ASN A 179 -9.02 -12.95 -7.97
C ASN A 179 -9.02 -13.33 -6.49
N VAL A 180 -10.14 -13.03 -5.82
CA VAL A 180 -10.32 -13.25 -4.37
C VAL A 180 -10.22 -14.74 -4.01
N ASN A 181 -10.56 -15.63 -4.93
CA ASN A 181 -10.55 -17.08 -4.74
C ASN A 181 -9.24 -17.75 -5.18
N ASP A 182 -8.18 -16.98 -5.46
CA ASP A 182 -6.91 -17.56 -5.90
C ASP A 182 -6.35 -18.52 -4.82
N PRO A 183 -6.18 -19.82 -5.12
CA PRO A 183 -5.78 -20.83 -4.14
C PRO A 183 -4.36 -20.60 -3.60
N SER A 184 -3.53 -19.80 -4.27
CA SER A 184 -2.19 -19.45 -3.80
C SER A 184 -2.18 -18.53 -2.58
N ILE A 185 -3.33 -17.93 -2.20
CA ILE A 185 -3.45 -17.19 -0.93
C ILE A 185 -3.09 -18.07 0.27
N ARG A 186 -3.41 -19.36 0.19
CA ARG A 186 -3.09 -20.37 1.22
C ARG A 186 -1.59 -20.72 1.29
N LYS A 187 -0.80 -20.28 0.30
CA LYS A 187 0.64 -20.50 0.23
C LYS A 187 1.45 -19.31 0.77
N LEU A 188 0.80 -18.21 1.12
CA LEU A 188 1.48 -17.08 1.75
C LEU A 188 2.03 -17.52 3.11
N ASN A 189 3.27 -17.15 3.39
CA ASN A 189 3.79 -17.25 4.75
C ASN A 189 3.16 -16.13 5.61
N TYR A 190 3.33 -16.25 6.93
CA TYR A 190 2.73 -15.31 7.88
C TYR A 190 3.15 -13.86 7.62
N LYS A 191 4.43 -13.63 7.30
CA LYS A 191 4.97 -12.31 6.94
C LYS A 191 4.21 -11.69 5.76
N SER A 192 4.08 -12.42 4.65
CA SER A 192 3.38 -11.94 3.46
C SER A 192 1.89 -11.71 3.72
N MET A 193 1.27 -12.50 4.62
CA MET A 193 -0.10 -12.24 5.06
C MET A 193 -0.23 -10.95 5.86
N LEU A 194 0.71 -10.65 6.76
CA LEU A 194 0.74 -9.38 7.49
C LEU A 194 0.95 -8.19 6.55
N GLU A 195 1.90 -8.30 5.63
CA GLU A 195 2.16 -7.26 4.63
C GLU A 195 0.95 -7.01 3.72
N LEU A 196 0.27 -8.08 3.28
CA LEU A 196 -0.99 -7.99 2.54
C LEU A 196 -2.09 -7.30 3.37
N LYS A 197 -2.21 -7.65 4.66
CA LYS A 197 -3.17 -7.00 5.58
C LYS A 197 -2.90 -5.50 5.69
N GLU A 198 -1.64 -5.09 5.80
CA GLU A 198 -1.28 -3.68 5.83
C GLU A 198 -1.65 -2.97 4.53
N ALA A 199 -1.40 -3.58 3.36
CA ALA A 199 -1.79 -3.02 2.07
C ALA A 199 -3.32 -2.83 1.94
N ILE A 200 -4.09 -3.83 2.35
CA ILE A 200 -5.56 -3.75 2.39
C ILE A 200 -6.01 -2.63 3.33
N ALA A 201 -5.40 -2.52 4.52
CA ALA A 201 -5.74 -1.48 5.48
C ALA A 201 -5.49 -0.08 4.92
N ARG A 202 -4.36 0.15 4.23
CA ARG A 202 -4.08 1.45 3.60
C ARG A 202 -5.10 1.82 2.53
N ASP A 203 -5.52 0.85 1.72
CA ASP A 203 -6.54 1.08 0.69
C ASP A 203 -7.91 1.37 1.30
N SER A 204 -8.30 0.59 2.31
CA SER A 204 -9.54 0.81 3.07
C SER A 204 -9.57 2.19 3.71
N GLU A 205 -8.48 2.62 4.37
CA GLU A 205 -8.36 3.93 4.99
C GLU A 205 -8.51 5.07 3.97
N ALA A 206 -7.89 4.94 2.79
CA ALA A 206 -8.01 5.95 1.74
C ALA A 206 -9.45 6.06 1.22
N ASN A 207 -10.13 4.92 1.03
CA ASN A 207 -11.54 4.88 0.61
C ASN A 207 -12.45 5.49 1.69
N GLU A 208 -12.26 5.12 2.96
CA GLU A 208 -13.02 5.68 4.08
C GLU A 208 -12.82 7.18 4.21
N PHE A 209 -11.59 7.68 4.04
CA PHE A 209 -11.30 9.11 4.08
C PHE A 209 -12.11 9.87 3.03
N VAL A 210 -12.11 9.38 1.78
CA VAL A 210 -12.88 10.00 0.69
C VAL A 210 -14.38 9.93 0.95
N ILE A 211 -14.90 8.78 1.39
CA ILE A 211 -16.32 8.64 1.75
C ILE A 211 -16.72 9.65 2.83
N ASN A 212 -15.87 9.85 3.84
CA ASN A 212 -16.12 10.82 4.90
C ASN A 212 -16.05 12.26 4.39
N ALA A 213 -15.12 12.58 3.49
CA ALA A 213 -15.04 13.90 2.85
C ALA A 213 -16.30 14.22 2.03
N VAL A 214 -16.82 13.23 1.27
CA VAL A 214 -18.08 13.35 0.53
C VAL A 214 -19.25 13.62 1.50
N LYS A 215 -19.38 12.80 2.55
CA LYS A 215 -20.43 12.95 3.57
C LYS A 215 -20.38 14.31 4.26
N GLN A 216 -19.20 14.82 4.57
CA GLN A 216 -19.04 16.16 5.18
C GLN A 216 -19.50 17.26 4.23
N LYS A 217 -19.18 17.15 2.94
CA LYS A 217 -19.61 18.13 1.93
C LYS A 217 -21.12 18.09 1.72
N GLU A 218 -21.73 16.91 1.63
CA GLU A 218 -23.18 16.75 1.50
C GLU A 218 -23.92 17.20 2.77
N GLY A 219 -23.43 16.82 3.94
CA GLY A 219 -23.96 17.24 5.24
C GLY A 219 -23.87 18.76 5.41
N GLY A 220 -22.74 19.36 5.06
CA GLY A 220 -22.55 20.81 5.04
C GLY A 220 -23.54 21.49 4.09
N ALA A 221 -23.69 20.99 2.86
CA ALA A 221 -24.67 21.52 1.91
C ALA A 221 -26.11 21.43 2.43
N ASN A 222 -26.46 20.35 3.15
CA ASN A 222 -27.78 20.19 3.76
C ASN A 222 -28.01 21.16 4.93
N VAL A 223 -26.98 21.41 5.75
CA VAL A 223 -27.04 22.42 6.82
C VAL A 223 -27.16 23.82 6.23
N PHE A 224 -26.35 24.17 5.22
CA PHE A 224 -26.45 25.45 4.51
C PHE A 224 -27.83 25.65 3.87
N LYS A 225 -28.39 24.61 3.22
CA LYS A 225 -29.76 24.66 2.68
C LYS A 225 -30.81 24.89 3.77
N LYS A 226 -30.67 24.24 4.94
CA LYS A 226 -31.56 24.48 6.10
C LYS A 226 -31.41 25.88 6.68
N MET A 227 -30.20 26.46 6.68
CA MET A 227 -29.97 27.84 7.14
C MET A 227 -30.51 28.89 6.15
N ASN A 228 -30.35 28.66 4.83
CA ASN A 228 -30.83 29.59 3.80
C ASN A 228 -32.34 29.54 3.58
N ASN A 229 -33.01 28.41 3.85
CA ASN A 229 -34.46 28.28 3.72
C ASN A 229 -35.23 28.79 4.95
N GLY A 230 -34.60 29.62 5.78
CA GLY A 230 -35.14 30.08 7.05
C GLY A 230 -34.88 29.03 8.13
N GLY A 231 -33.94 29.35 9.03
CA GLY A 231 -33.72 28.58 10.25
C GLY A 231 -35.04 28.30 10.96
N ALA A 232 -35.10 27.14 11.64
CA ALA A 232 -36.28 26.67 12.35
C ALA A 232 -37.07 27.83 12.98
N ASN A 233 -38.33 28.00 12.56
CA ASN A 233 -39.30 28.70 13.39
C ASN A 233 -39.28 28.02 14.75
N ILE A 234 -38.79 28.74 15.76
CA ILE A 234 -39.01 28.44 17.17
C ILE A 234 -40.47 28.79 17.46
#